data_AF-A0AAJ0G136-F1
#
_entry.id   AF-A0AAJ0G136-F1
#
_cell.length_a   1.000
_cell.length_b   1.000
_cell.length_c   1.000
_cell.angle_alpha   90.00
_cell.angle_beta   90.00
_cell.angle_gamma   90.00
#
_symmetry.space_group_name_H-M   'P 1'
#
loop_
_entity.id
_entity.type
_entity.pdbx_description
1 polymer ?
#
loop_
_entity_poly.entity_id
_entity_poly.type
_entity_poly.pdbx_seq_one_letter_code
_entity_poly.pdbx_strand_id
1 'polypeptide(L)'
;MSLLGYLWGAPEDTDGGVRDEEDDTSWNEGETSGIKDVQTPGRKSPPSADRPLEILHEDKDAYVDIVGVHGLAAKPDYAWIWRPQNNRPGAGYPQRPFNWLKELLPTESKCRVVTFNYNSQWMSNAPQQRASSISDELIASLQYMRESTKVGGA
;
A
#
# COMPACT_ATOMS: atom_id res chain seq x y z
N MET A 1 -20.16 34.22 -3.05
CA MET A 1 -21.03 33.37 -3.87
C MET A 1 -20.98 31.96 -3.30
N SER A 2 -22.14 31.36 -3.02
CA SER A 2 -22.33 30.01 -2.48
C SER A 2 -23.13 29.18 -3.49
N LEU A 3 -22.74 27.92 -3.69
CA LEU A 3 -23.52 26.80 -4.27
C LEU A 3 -22.80 25.52 -3.77
N LEU A 4 -23.33 24.75 -2.80
CA LEU A 4 -24.37 23.70 -2.94
C LEU A 4 -24.12 22.85 -4.21
N GLY A 5 -23.82 21.55 -4.17
CA GLY A 5 -24.29 20.49 -3.29
C GLY A 5 -25.29 19.61 -4.05
N TYR A 6 -24.87 18.46 -4.58
CA TYR A 6 -25.73 17.40 -5.15
C TYR A 6 -25.05 16.07 -4.80
N LEU A 7 -25.44 15.35 -3.74
CA LEU A 7 -26.67 14.58 -3.51
C LEU A 7 -26.84 13.39 -4.48
N TRP A 8 -26.45 12.25 -3.92
CA TRP A 8 -26.78 10.88 -4.27
C TRP A 8 -28.30 10.69 -4.45
N GLY A 9 -28.71 10.08 -5.56
CA GLY A 9 -30.10 9.69 -5.81
C GLY A 9 -30.19 8.81 -7.05
N ALA A 10 -30.22 7.50 -6.85
CA ALA A 10 -30.62 6.54 -7.87
C ALA A 10 -32.16 6.54 -7.98
N PRO A 11 -32.73 6.55 -9.19
CA PRO A 11 -34.11 6.12 -9.40
C PRO A 11 -34.16 4.67 -9.89
N GLU A 12 -34.99 3.87 -9.21
CA GLU A 12 -35.47 2.56 -9.65
C GLU A 12 -36.85 2.71 -10.33
N ASP A 13 -37.14 1.75 -11.23
CA ASP A 13 -38.44 1.28 -11.73
C ASP A 13 -38.90 1.64 -13.17
N THR A 14 -38.64 0.68 -14.08
CA THR A 14 -39.51 0.04 -15.14
C THR A 14 -40.32 0.93 -16.11
N ASP A 15 -40.38 0.71 -17.44
CA ASP A 15 -40.80 -0.51 -18.16
C ASP A 15 -40.61 -0.31 -19.70
N GLY A 16 -40.48 -1.40 -20.46
CA GLY A 16 -40.85 -1.48 -21.88
C GLY A 16 -39.99 -0.78 -22.93
N GLY A 17 -38.88 -1.39 -23.35
CA GLY A 17 -38.17 -0.99 -24.57
C GLY A 17 -37.33 -2.14 -25.14
N VAL A 18 -37.87 -2.82 -26.15
CA VAL A 18 -37.18 -3.80 -26.98
C VAL A 18 -35.83 -3.24 -27.42
N ARG A 19 -34.73 -3.93 -27.07
CA ARG A 19 -33.40 -3.68 -27.61
C ARG A 19 -32.76 -5.02 -27.93
N ASP A 20 -32.21 -5.03 -29.13
CA ASP A 20 -31.87 -6.18 -29.94
C ASP A 20 -30.81 -7.09 -29.30
N GLU A 21 -30.98 -8.40 -29.56
CA GLU A 21 -29.95 -9.42 -29.43
C GLU A 21 -28.74 -9.12 -30.34
N GLU A 22 -27.59 -9.67 -29.94
CA GLU A 22 -26.33 -9.83 -30.69
C GLU A 22 -25.25 -8.73 -30.53
N ASP A 23 -24.25 -9.01 -29.69
CA ASP A 23 -22.84 -9.06 -30.13
C ASP A 23 -22.02 -9.84 -29.08
N ASP A 24 -21.91 -11.15 -29.31
CA ASP A 24 -21.03 -12.06 -28.59
C ASP A 24 -19.60 -11.89 -29.10
N THR A 25 -18.86 -10.92 -28.54
CA THR A 25 -17.44 -10.79 -28.85
C THR A 25 -16.64 -11.92 -28.19
N SER A 26 -16.62 -13.04 -28.90
CA SER A 26 -15.71 -14.17 -28.81
C SER A 26 -14.26 -13.68 -28.69
N TRP A 27 -13.63 -13.95 -27.54
CA TRP A 27 -12.18 -13.84 -27.40
C TRP A 27 -11.54 -14.99 -28.18
N ASN A 28 -11.09 -14.69 -29.40
CA ASN A 28 -10.32 -15.64 -30.20
C ASN A 28 -8.99 -15.96 -29.51
N GLU A 29 -8.81 -17.21 -29.10
CA GLU A 29 -7.51 -17.79 -28.75
C GLU A 29 -6.69 -17.99 -30.04
N GLY A 30 -5.96 -16.95 -30.44
CA GLY A 30 -5.02 -16.98 -31.55
C GLY A 30 -3.57 -17.14 -31.06
N GLU A 31 -3.08 -18.38 -31.14
CA GLU A 31 -1.70 -18.79 -31.42
C GLU A 31 -0.53 -18.00 -30.78
N THR A 32 0.03 -18.63 -29.74
CA THR A 32 1.35 -18.34 -29.18
C THR A 32 2.46 -18.71 -30.17
N SER A 33 3.06 -17.74 -30.86
CA SER A 33 4.41 -17.92 -31.37
C SER A 33 5.17 -16.59 -31.50
N GLY A 34 6.21 -16.40 -30.69
CA GLY A 34 7.35 -15.59 -31.11
C GLY A 34 7.63 -14.25 -30.41
N ILE A 35 7.32 -14.04 -29.13
CA ILE A 35 8.07 -13.06 -28.34
C ILE A 35 9.20 -13.81 -27.63
N LYS A 36 10.41 -13.73 -28.21
CA LYS A 36 11.62 -14.27 -27.60
C LYS A 36 11.91 -13.47 -26.32
N ASP A 37 11.96 -14.17 -25.20
CA ASP A 37 12.41 -13.63 -23.92
C ASP A 37 13.80 -12.98 -24.08
N VAL A 38 13.85 -11.65 -23.99
CA VAL A 38 15.12 -10.97 -23.67
C VAL A 38 15.34 -11.22 -22.18
N GLN A 39 15.99 -12.35 -21.88
CA GLN A 39 16.57 -12.61 -20.58
C GLN A 39 17.62 -11.54 -20.29
N THR A 40 17.27 -10.57 -19.45
CA THR A 40 18.26 -9.70 -18.83
C THR A 40 18.83 -10.47 -17.64
N PRO A 41 20.11 -10.86 -17.63
CA PRO A 41 20.65 -11.67 -16.55
C PRO A 41 20.82 -10.80 -15.30
N GLY A 42 20.25 -11.23 -14.18
CA GLY A 42 20.73 -10.82 -12.84
C GLY A 42 19.80 -10.00 -11.94
N ARG A 43 18.48 -10.00 -12.12
CA ARG A 43 17.59 -9.45 -11.07
C ARG A 43 17.32 -10.52 -10.02
N LYS A 44 18.21 -10.61 -9.03
CA LYS A 44 17.96 -11.35 -7.79
C LYS A 44 16.62 -10.86 -7.23
N SER A 45 15.76 -11.79 -6.78
CA SER A 45 14.54 -11.45 -6.06
C SER A 45 14.89 -10.44 -4.96
N PRO A 46 14.05 -9.43 -4.71
CA PRO A 46 14.22 -8.58 -3.55
C PRO A 46 14.46 -9.47 -2.32
N PRO A 47 15.46 -9.16 -1.48
CA PRO A 47 15.68 -9.90 -0.26
C PRO A 47 14.37 -9.96 0.54
N SER A 48 14.20 -11.07 1.29
CA SER A 48 13.21 -11.14 2.36
C SER A 48 13.23 -9.83 3.13
N ALA A 49 12.08 -9.38 3.63
CA ALA A 49 12.04 -8.21 4.51
C ALA A 49 13.05 -8.45 5.64
N ASP A 50 14.21 -7.78 5.60
CA ASP A 50 15.29 -7.99 6.58
C ASP A 50 14.79 -7.69 8.00
N ARG A 51 13.71 -6.90 8.11
CA ARG A 51 12.90 -6.69 9.31
C ARG A 51 11.42 -6.58 8.91
N PRO A 52 10.51 -7.37 9.49
CA PRO A 52 9.08 -7.25 9.23
C PRO A 52 8.49 -5.95 9.80
N LEU A 53 9.04 -5.41 10.88
CA LEU A 53 8.65 -4.10 11.44
C LEU A 53 9.85 -3.14 11.56
N GLU A 54 9.58 -1.86 11.29
CA GLU A 54 10.49 -0.75 11.54
C GLU A 54 9.77 0.34 12.33
N ILE A 55 10.39 0.81 13.43
CA ILE A 55 9.88 1.94 14.22
C ILE A 55 10.42 3.23 13.59
N LEU A 56 9.51 4.06 13.08
CA LEU A 56 9.83 5.37 12.50
C LEU A 56 9.84 6.49 13.56
N HIS A 57 8.98 6.35 14.57
CA HIS A 57 8.86 7.26 15.70
C HIS A 57 8.38 6.51 16.94
N GLU A 58 8.94 6.87 18.09
CA GLU A 58 8.60 6.32 19.40
C GLU A 58 8.43 7.48 20.39
N ASP A 59 7.20 7.70 20.84
CA ASP A 59 6.93 8.54 22.01
C ASP A 59 6.91 7.66 23.27
N LYS A 60 7.60 8.09 24.34
CA LYS A 60 7.63 7.39 25.63
C LYS A 60 6.23 7.24 26.27
N ASP A 61 5.32 8.16 25.96
CA ASP A 61 3.95 8.21 26.45
C ASP A 61 2.96 7.74 25.37
N ALA A 62 3.44 7.04 24.33
CA ALA A 62 2.61 6.52 23.26
C ALA A 62 1.52 5.58 23.81
N TYR A 63 0.26 5.95 23.57
CA TYR A 63 -0.90 5.13 23.93
C TYR A 63 -1.54 4.46 22.71
N VAL A 64 -1.08 4.80 21.50
CA VAL A 64 -1.54 4.25 20.24
C VAL A 64 -0.36 3.92 19.34
N ASP A 65 -0.43 2.78 18.66
CA ASP A 65 0.48 2.42 17.58
C ASP A 65 -0.20 2.72 16.23
N ILE A 66 0.45 3.51 15.38
CA ILE A 66 0.06 3.73 14.00
C ILE A 66 0.94 2.85 13.10
N VAL A 67 0.30 1.96 12.35
CA VAL A 67 0.99 0.97 11.51
C VAL A 67 0.79 1.30 10.03
N GLY A 68 1.87 1.68 9.35
CA GLY A 68 1.91 1.82 7.90
C GLY A 68 2.13 0.48 7.21
N VAL A 69 1.09 -0.04 6.54
CA VAL A 69 1.17 -1.26 5.71
C VAL A 69 1.15 -0.86 4.23
N HIS A 70 2.21 -1.19 3.49
CA HIS A 70 2.34 -0.80 2.09
C HIS A 70 1.47 -1.66 1.15
N GLY A 71 1.29 -1.23 -0.10
CA GLY A 71 0.57 -2.01 -1.11
C GLY A 71 1.41 -3.08 -1.81
N LEU A 72 0.82 -3.71 -2.83
CA LEU A 72 1.53 -4.58 -3.76
C LEU A 72 2.65 -3.82 -4.47
N ALA A 73 3.75 -4.50 -4.81
CA ALA A 73 4.92 -3.90 -5.46
C ALA A 73 5.61 -2.78 -4.65
N ALA A 74 5.26 -2.61 -3.38
CA ALA A 74 5.74 -1.53 -2.54
C ALA A 74 6.64 -2.03 -1.41
N LYS A 75 7.37 -1.12 -0.78
CA LYS A 75 8.13 -1.35 0.45
C LYS A 75 8.04 -0.11 1.35
N PRO A 76 8.26 -0.24 2.66
CA PRO A 76 8.18 0.89 3.58
C PRO A 76 9.12 2.05 3.27
N ASP A 77 10.30 1.76 2.75
CA ASP A 77 11.36 2.72 2.44
C ASP A 77 11.01 3.71 1.31
N TYR A 78 9.91 3.49 0.57
CA TYR A 78 9.41 4.47 -0.40
C TYR A 78 7.90 4.67 -0.43
N ALA A 79 7.09 3.72 0.06
CA ALA A 79 5.62 3.84 0.02
C ALA A 79 5.11 5.11 0.72
N TRP A 80 5.84 5.54 1.74
CA TRP A 80 5.47 6.66 2.59
C TRP A 80 6.31 7.91 2.35
N ILE A 81 7.04 7.97 1.23
CA ILE A 81 7.85 9.14 0.89
C ILE A 81 7.12 9.93 -0.17
N TRP A 82 6.72 11.14 0.20
CA TRP A 82 6.31 12.13 -0.79
C TRP A 82 7.54 12.54 -1.61
N ARG A 83 7.42 12.56 -2.94
CA ARG A 83 8.52 12.92 -3.85
C ARG A 83 8.06 14.03 -4.81
N PRO A 84 8.79 15.14 -4.93
CA PRO A 84 8.42 16.23 -5.86
C PRO A 84 8.17 15.76 -7.29
N GLN A 85 8.98 14.82 -7.77
CA GLN A 85 8.98 14.34 -9.15
C GLN A 85 7.70 13.57 -9.51
N ASN A 86 6.98 13.04 -8.53
CA ASN A 86 5.76 12.25 -8.74
C ASN A 86 4.48 13.09 -8.69
N ASN A 87 4.61 14.40 -8.44
CA ASN A 87 3.48 15.29 -8.16
C ASN A 87 3.45 16.46 -9.15
N ARG A 88 2.26 17.05 -9.34
CA ARG A 88 2.10 18.21 -10.22
C ARG A 88 2.86 19.43 -9.64
N PRO A 89 3.60 20.17 -10.47
CA PRO A 89 4.23 21.41 -10.04
C PRO A 89 3.20 22.50 -9.73
N GLY A 90 3.54 23.43 -8.82
CA GLY A 90 2.83 24.70 -8.68
C GLY A 90 1.78 24.82 -7.55
N ALA A 91 1.60 23.80 -6.71
CA ALA A 91 0.59 23.83 -5.63
C ALA A 91 1.17 24.10 -4.22
N GLY A 92 2.35 24.72 -4.13
CA GLY A 92 2.99 25.01 -2.83
C GLY A 92 3.48 23.77 -2.08
N TYR A 93 3.63 22.63 -2.78
CA TYR A 93 4.14 21.40 -2.17
C TYR A 93 5.62 21.54 -1.73
N PRO A 94 6.07 20.71 -0.76
CA PRO A 94 7.46 20.66 -0.35
C PRO A 94 8.40 20.51 -1.55
N GLN A 95 9.63 21.03 -1.50
CA GLN A 95 10.57 20.88 -2.63
C GLN A 95 11.52 19.70 -2.47
N ARG A 96 11.47 19.03 -1.31
CA ARG A 96 12.34 17.90 -0.97
C ARG A 96 11.50 16.68 -0.62
N PRO A 97 12.02 15.47 -0.86
CA PRO A 97 11.37 14.27 -0.36
C PRO A 97 11.19 14.34 1.15
N PHE A 98 10.05 13.86 1.63
CA PHE A 98 9.72 13.85 3.05
C PHE A 98 8.83 12.64 3.36
N ASN A 99 9.03 12.01 4.51
CA ASN A 99 8.27 10.84 4.93
C ASN A 99 7.09 11.27 5.81
N TRP A 100 5.87 11.13 5.30
CA TRP A 100 4.69 11.65 5.99
C TRP A 100 4.34 10.93 7.28
N LEU A 101 4.62 9.62 7.36
CA LEU A 101 4.42 8.88 8.60
C LEU A 101 5.40 9.34 9.70
N LYS A 102 6.64 9.62 9.34
CA LYS A 102 7.69 10.00 10.29
C LYS A 102 7.64 11.48 10.69
N GLU A 103 7.29 12.36 9.76
CA GLU A 103 7.51 13.79 9.93
C GLU A 103 6.22 14.58 10.21
N LEU A 104 5.03 14.09 9.83
CA LEU A 104 3.75 14.76 10.17
C LEU A 104 3.07 14.14 11.39
N LEU A 105 2.86 12.82 11.38
CA LEU A 105 2.03 12.16 12.41
C LEU A 105 2.52 12.39 13.85
N PRO A 106 3.83 12.34 14.15
CA PRO A 106 4.33 12.58 15.50
C PRO A 106 4.09 13.99 16.03
N THR A 107 3.93 14.97 15.14
CA THR A 107 3.69 16.37 15.54
C THR A 107 2.29 16.56 16.13
N GLU A 108 1.35 15.71 15.74
CA GLU A 108 -0.08 15.87 16.06
C GLU A 108 -0.53 14.95 17.21
N SER A 109 0.27 13.93 17.58
CA SER A 109 -0.15 12.94 18.57
C SER A 109 1.00 12.21 19.26
N LYS A 110 0.82 11.89 20.54
CA LYS A 110 1.69 10.97 21.30
C LYS A 110 1.45 9.54 20.84
N CYS A 111 2.24 9.10 19.87
CA CYS A 111 2.05 7.81 19.22
C CYS A 111 3.38 7.12 18.99
N ARG A 112 3.31 5.81 18.75
CA ARG A 112 4.38 5.06 18.11
C ARG A 112 4.01 4.90 16.65
N VAL A 113 4.91 5.26 15.74
CA VAL A 113 4.71 5.07 14.30
C VAL A 113 5.63 3.96 13.82
N VAL A 114 5.05 2.93 13.21
CA VAL A 114 5.77 1.78 12.68
C VAL A 114 5.35 1.48 11.26
N THR A 115 6.23 0.83 10.51
CA THR A 115 5.90 0.28 9.20
C THR A 115 6.06 -1.22 9.17
N PHE A 116 5.13 -1.90 8.50
CA PHE A 116 5.16 -3.35 8.32
C PHE A 116 5.52 -3.70 6.88
N ASN A 117 6.51 -4.58 6.73
CA ASN A 117 7.05 -5.03 5.46
C ASN A 117 6.70 -6.50 5.22
N TYR A 118 5.67 -6.75 4.42
CA TYR A 118 5.35 -8.11 3.97
C TYR A 118 5.85 -8.32 2.54
N ASN A 119 5.99 -9.59 2.13
CA ASN A 119 6.43 -9.88 0.78
C ASN A 119 5.33 -9.51 -0.25
N SER A 120 5.53 -8.41 -0.96
CA SER A 120 4.56 -7.81 -1.88
C SER A 120 4.95 -7.96 -3.36
N GLN A 121 5.89 -8.86 -3.69
CA GLN A 121 6.29 -9.12 -5.07
C GLN A 121 5.08 -9.59 -5.90
N TRP A 122 4.91 -9.07 -7.11
CA TRP A 122 3.67 -9.29 -7.88
C TRP A 122 3.90 -9.68 -9.35
N MET A 123 5.09 -9.46 -9.91
CA MET A 123 5.37 -9.73 -11.33
C MET A 123 5.82 -11.17 -11.60
N SER A 124 7.01 -11.57 -11.16
CA SER A 124 7.57 -12.91 -11.41
C SER A 124 7.80 -13.60 -10.07
N ASN A 125 7.33 -14.84 -9.93
CA ASN A 125 7.32 -15.58 -8.66
C ASN A 125 6.58 -14.85 -7.53
N ALA A 126 5.40 -14.30 -7.87
CA ALA A 126 4.54 -13.64 -6.89
C ALA A 126 4.26 -14.61 -5.72
N PRO A 127 4.44 -14.19 -4.46
CA PRO A 127 4.17 -15.02 -3.31
C PRO A 127 2.68 -15.31 -3.27
N GLN A 128 2.29 -16.58 -3.25
CA GLN A 128 0.93 -16.95 -2.97
C GLN A 128 0.73 -16.97 -1.45
N GLN A 129 0.47 -15.79 -0.89
CA GLN A 129 0.25 -15.61 0.55
C GLN A 129 -1.22 -15.35 0.84
N ARG A 130 -1.72 -15.99 1.91
CA ARG A 130 -3.06 -15.70 2.43
C ARG A 130 -3.00 -14.40 3.21
N ALA A 131 -4.01 -13.55 3.04
CA ALA A 131 -4.15 -12.32 3.83
C ALA A 131 -4.14 -12.61 5.35
N SER A 132 -4.72 -13.75 5.78
CA SER A 132 -4.67 -14.20 7.17
C SER A 132 -3.25 -14.42 7.66
N SER A 133 -2.39 -15.06 6.87
CA SER A 133 -0.99 -15.31 7.26
C SER A 133 -0.20 -14.02 7.41
N ILE A 134 -0.42 -13.04 6.52
CA ILE A 134 0.18 -11.71 6.62
C ILE A 134 -0.32 -10.99 7.88
N SER A 135 -1.61 -11.12 8.20
CA SER A 135 -2.20 -10.56 9.42
C SER A 135 -1.60 -11.19 10.68
N ASP A 136 -1.45 -12.51 10.72
CA ASP A 136 -0.87 -13.22 11.86
C ASP A 136 0.57 -12.76 12.12
N GLU A 137 1.37 -12.61 11.06
CA GLU A 137 2.74 -12.10 11.14
C GLU A 137 2.78 -10.65 11.66
N LEU A 138 1.87 -9.79 11.20
CA LEU A 138 1.76 -8.42 11.70
C LEU A 138 1.46 -8.40 13.20
N ILE A 139 0.44 -9.15 13.65
CA ILE A 139 0.04 -9.17 15.06
C ILE A 139 1.16 -9.71 15.94
N ALA A 140 1.80 -10.82 15.54
CA ALA A 140 2.94 -11.39 16.26
C ALA A 140 4.11 -10.41 16.36
N SER A 141 4.43 -9.70 15.27
CA SER A 141 5.50 -8.71 15.24
C SER A 141 5.21 -7.52 16.17
N LEU A 142 3.96 -7.04 16.21
CA LEU A 142 3.55 -5.94 17.10
C LEU A 142 3.62 -6.35 18.58
N GLN A 143 3.20 -7.57 18.91
CA GLN A 143 3.30 -8.10 20.27
C GLN A 143 4.76 -8.16 20.73
N TYR A 144 5.63 -8.76 19.91
CA TYR A 144 7.07 -8.84 20.19
C TYR A 144 7.71 -7.45 20.36
N MET A 145 7.36 -6.48 19.51
CA MET A 145 7.83 -5.10 19.62
C MET A 145 7.40 -4.45 20.94
N ARG A 146 6.13 -4.62 21.35
CA ARG A 146 5.62 -4.06 22.62
C ARG A 146 6.27 -4.69 23.84
N GLU A 147 6.61 -5.97 23.77
CA GLU A 147 7.30 -6.69 24.85
C GLU A 147 8.77 -6.26 24.96
N SER A 148 9.49 -6.21 23.85
CA SER A 148 10.89 -5.78 23.82
C SER A 148 11.09 -4.33 24.27
N THR A 149 10.15 -3.44 23.94
CA THR A 149 10.18 -2.04 24.39
C THR A 149 10.03 -1.93 25.92
N LYS A 150 9.28 -2.83 26.55
CA LYS A 150 9.15 -2.86 28.02
C LYS A 150 10.43 -3.31 28.73
N VAL A 151 11.20 -4.22 28.10
CA VAL A 151 12.41 -4.79 28.70
C VAL A 151 13.60 -3.83 28.64
N GLY A 152 13.68 -2.96 27.63
CA GLY A 152 14.75 -1.96 27.47
C GLY A 152 14.59 -0.67 28.29
N GLY A 153 13.48 -0.51 29.01
CA GLY A 153 13.16 0.69 29.79
C GLY A 153 13.21 0.51 31.31
N ALA A 154 13.76 -0.61 31.81
CA ALA A 154 13.91 -0.92 33.23
C ALA A 154 15.31 -0.61 33.77
#